data_AF-A0A6A3JK57-F1
#
_entry.id   AF-A0A6A3JK57-F1
#
_cell.length_a   1.000
_cell.length_b   1.000
_cell.length_c   1.000
_cell.angle_alpha   90.00
_cell.angle_beta   90.00
_cell.angle_gamma   90.00
#
_symmetry.space_group_name_H-M   'P 1'
#
loop_
_entity.id
_entity.type
_entity.pdbx_description
1 polymer ?
#
loop_
_entity_poly.entity_id
_entity_poly.type
_entity_poly.pdbx_seq_one_letter_code
_entity_poly.pdbx_strand_id
1 'polypeptide(L)'
;MKLLLVAVAVATLSTVQVEAKQEFVKLIPNAARVSGVTAIGHTDGTGASSANNDFGKAFDSAGKVWTLNLCKADTDGDGQTNGQELGDPCCEWTEGAQPRWTSGVSHPRMPQRPPTKVCGPTSTARTSRQLQHRRLRAQRPQRRRWRR
;
A
#
# COMPACT_ATOMS: atom_id res chain seq x y z
N MET A 1 31.39 -52.67 42.90
CA MET A 1 30.24 -52.97 42.01
C MET A 1 29.90 -51.71 41.21
N LYS A 2 29.45 -51.89 39.96
CA LYS A 2 29.52 -50.97 38.81
C LYS A 2 28.74 -49.65 39.01
N LEU A 3 29.37 -48.53 38.65
CA LEU A 3 28.73 -47.23 38.38
C LEU A 3 28.00 -47.32 37.04
N LEU A 4 26.67 -47.22 37.07
CA LEU A 4 25.84 -47.14 35.86
C LEU A 4 25.78 -45.68 35.41
N LEU A 5 26.48 -45.35 34.32
CA LEU A 5 26.32 -44.09 33.60
C LEU A 5 25.06 -44.18 32.73
N VAL A 6 24.01 -43.44 33.10
CA VAL A 6 22.83 -43.27 32.25
C VAL A 6 23.14 -42.17 31.24
N ALA A 7 23.44 -42.55 30.00
CA ALA A 7 23.58 -41.61 28.90
C ALA A 7 22.20 -41.06 28.52
N VAL A 8 21.88 -39.84 28.96
CA VAL A 8 20.68 -39.13 28.54
C VAL A 8 20.94 -38.57 27.14
N ALA A 9 20.37 -39.23 26.12
CA ALA A 9 20.34 -38.70 24.76
C ALA A 9 19.41 -37.48 24.71
N VAL A 10 19.97 -36.28 24.70
CA VAL A 10 19.21 -35.03 24.50
C VAL A 10 18.90 -34.89 23.01
N ALA A 11 17.70 -35.30 22.61
CA ALA A 11 17.19 -35.05 21.26
C ALA A 11 16.84 -33.56 21.13
N THR A 12 17.67 -32.78 20.44
CA THR A 12 17.38 -31.37 20.16
C THR A 12 16.30 -31.27 19.09
N LEU A 13 15.07 -30.99 19.52
CA LEU A 13 13.96 -30.61 18.65
C LEU A 13 14.29 -29.27 17.98
N SER A 14 14.70 -29.30 16.71
CA SER A 14 14.84 -28.10 15.89
C SER A 14 13.46 -27.50 15.64
N THR A 15 13.17 -26.35 16.26
CA THR A 15 11.94 -25.60 15.99
C THR A 15 12.09 -24.89 14.65
N VAL A 16 11.30 -25.31 13.67
CA VAL A 16 11.18 -24.58 12.40
C VAL A 16 10.44 -23.28 12.70
N GLN A 17 11.16 -22.15 12.67
CA GLN A 17 10.53 -20.84 12.83
C GLN A 17 9.65 -20.57 11.61
N VAL A 18 8.35 -20.33 11.82
CA VAL A 18 7.41 -20.00 10.75
C VAL A 18 7.45 -18.48 10.54
N GLU A 19 8.40 -17.99 9.74
CA GLU A 19 8.53 -16.57 9.34
C GLU A 19 7.54 -16.16 8.23
N ALA A 20 6.68 -17.09 7.79
CA ALA A 20 6.06 -17.12 6.45
C ALA A 20 4.87 -16.16 6.21
N LYS A 21 4.65 -15.12 7.03
CA LYS A 21 3.57 -14.14 6.78
C LYS A 21 4.00 -12.68 6.85
N GLN A 22 5.04 -12.35 7.64
CA GLN A 22 5.57 -10.99 7.67
C GLN A 22 6.29 -10.61 6.37
N GLU A 23 6.84 -11.60 5.64
CA GLU A 23 7.49 -11.36 4.35
C GLU A 23 6.54 -10.70 3.33
N PHE A 24 5.26 -11.05 3.32
CA PHE A 24 4.27 -10.48 2.40
C PHE A 24 3.99 -9.00 2.66
N VAL A 25 4.18 -8.53 3.90
CA VAL A 25 4.04 -7.10 4.23
C VAL A 25 5.07 -6.25 3.49
N LYS A 26 6.25 -6.82 3.18
CA LYS A 26 7.31 -6.13 2.43
C LYS A 26 7.02 -6.08 0.91
N LEU A 27 6.16 -6.96 0.42
CA LEU A 27 5.81 -7.08 -1.01
C LEU A 27 4.70 -6.12 -1.44
N ILE A 28 4.15 -5.34 -0.51
CA ILE A 28 3.01 -4.45 -0.73
C ILE A 28 3.39 -3.03 -0.25
N PRO A 29 3.20 -1.98 -1.07
CA PRO A 29 3.54 -0.62 -0.66
C PRO A 29 2.75 -0.21 0.58
N ASN A 30 3.41 0.40 1.56
CA ASN A 30 2.82 0.90 2.81
C ASN A 30 1.98 -0.11 3.62
N ALA A 31 2.07 -1.42 3.39
CA ALA A 31 1.22 -2.39 4.12
C ALA A 31 1.39 -2.31 5.64
N ALA A 32 2.59 -2.03 6.14
CA ALA A 32 2.87 -1.82 7.56
C ALA A 32 2.46 -0.44 8.11
N ARG A 33 1.91 0.44 7.27
CA ARG A 33 1.62 1.85 7.61
C ARG A 33 0.13 2.18 7.58
N VAL A 34 -0.71 1.19 7.30
CA VAL A 34 -2.16 1.30 7.46
C VAL A 34 -2.48 1.22 8.95
N SER A 35 -3.10 2.27 9.49
CA SER A 35 -3.36 2.39 10.93
C SER A 35 -4.25 1.26 11.43
N GLY A 36 -3.85 0.59 12.51
CA GLY A 36 -4.62 -0.48 13.14
C GLY A 36 -4.64 -1.81 12.38
N VAL A 37 -3.80 -1.97 11.36
CA VAL A 37 -3.76 -3.15 10.48
C VAL A 37 -2.33 -3.68 10.43
N THR A 38 -2.14 -4.95 10.77
CA THR A 38 -0.83 -5.63 10.71
C THR A 38 -0.76 -6.66 9.58
N ALA A 39 -1.91 -7.10 9.05
CA ALA A 39 -2.01 -8.07 7.97
C ALA A 39 -3.12 -7.69 6.98
N ILE A 40 -2.77 -6.90 5.98
CA ILE A 40 -3.73 -6.25 5.07
C ILE A 40 -4.51 -7.23 4.16
N GLY A 41 -3.98 -8.41 3.92
CA GLY A 41 -4.65 -9.46 3.12
C GLY A 41 -5.68 -10.28 3.91
N HIS A 42 -5.77 -10.09 5.23
CA HIS A 42 -6.60 -10.91 6.10
C HIS A 42 -7.90 -10.21 6.50
N THR A 43 -8.98 -10.97 6.71
CA THR A 43 -10.30 -10.40 7.04
C THR A 43 -10.35 -9.72 8.39
N ASP A 44 -9.50 -10.16 9.33
CA ASP A 44 -9.38 -9.60 10.67
C ASP A 44 -8.37 -8.45 10.77
N GLY A 45 -7.64 -8.17 9.67
CA GLY A 45 -6.56 -7.17 9.64
C GLY A 45 -5.34 -7.49 10.51
N THR A 46 -5.33 -8.61 11.23
CA THR A 46 -4.26 -8.97 12.19
C THR A 46 -3.43 -10.16 11.74
N GLY A 47 -4.03 -11.05 10.93
CA GLY A 47 -3.39 -12.30 10.48
C GLY A 47 -3.56 -13.45 11.47
N ALA A 48 -4.35 -13.28 12.53
CA ALA A 48 -4.70 -14.36 13.45
C ALA A 48 -5.63 -15.39 12.79
N SER A 49 -6.51 -14.92 11.92
CA SER A 49 -7.34 -15.75 11.04
C SER A 49 -6.59 -16.13 9.76
N SER A 50 -6.79 -17.35 9.28
CA SER A 50 -6.31 -17.78 7.95
C SER A 50 -7.16 -17.23 6.80
N ALA A 51 -8.32 -16.64 7.09
CA ALA A 51 -9.22 -16.13 6.06
C ALA A 51 -8.67 -14.86 5.40
N ASN A 52 -8.58 -14.89 4.08
CA ASN A 52 -8.20 -13.74 3.26
C ASN A 52 -9.43 -12.89 2.92
N ASN A 53 -9.23 -11.57 2.90
CA ASN A 53 -10.16 -10.65 2.28
C ASN A 53 -9.96 -10.64 0.74
N ASP A 54 -10.74 -9.83 0.03
CA ASP A 54 -10.74 -9.86 -1.44
C ASP A 54 -9.42 -9.35 -2.04
N PHE A 55 -8.80 -8.34 -1.42
CA PHE A 55 -7.42 -7.94 -1.73
C PHE A 55 -6.43 -9.09 -1.52
N GLY A 56 -6.48 -9.80 -0.38
CA GLY A 56 -5.61 -10.92 -0.08
C GLY A 56 -5.74 -12.07 -1.07
N LYS A 57 -6.96 -12.37 -1.53
CA LYS A 57 -7.21 -13.37 -2.60
C LYS A 57 -6.65 -12.90 -3.94
N ALA A 58 -6.80 -11.61 -4.27
CA ALA A 58 -6.26 -11.04 -5.50
C ALA A 58 -4.72 -11.04 -5.48
N PHE A 59 -4.10 -10.71 -4.35
CA PHE A 59 -2.66 -10.78 -4.15
C PHE A 59 -2.14 -12.21 -4.28
N ASP A 60 -2.83 -13.18 -3.68
CA ASP A 60 -2.50 -14.60 -3.82
C ASP A 60 -2.60 -15.07 -5.29
N SER A 61 -3.68 -14.68 -5.98
CA SER A 61 -3.90 -14.98 -7.41
C SER A 61 -2.86 -14.31 -8.32
N ALA A 62 -2.32 -13.17 -7.90
CA ALA A 62 -1.22 -12.47 -8.58
C ALA A 62 0.16 -13.11 -8.28
N GLY A 63 0.20 -14.28 -7.63
CA GLY A 63 1.44 -14.95 -7.26
C GLY A 63 2.19 -14.25 -6.12
N LYS A 64 1.49 -13.47 -5.30
CA LYS A 64 2.05 -12.68 -4.20
C LYS A 64 3.04 -11.61 -4.69
N VAL A 65 2.76 -11.05 -5.86
CA VAL A 65 3.53 -9.97 -6.48
C VAL A 65 2.66 -8.72 -6.62
N TRP A 66 3.24 -7.56 -6.33
CA TRP A 66 2.64 -6.25 -6.64
C TRP A 66 2.65 -6.00 -8.16
N THR A 67 1.76 -6.68 -8.87
CA THR A 67 1.64 -6.57 -10.33
C THR A 67 0.91 -5.30 -10.73
N LEU A 68 1.09 -4.87 -11.98
CA LEU A 68 0.33 -3.76 -12.57
C LEU A 68 -1.19 -4.00 -12.50
N ASN A 69 -1.64 -5.24 -12.72
CA ASN A 69 -3.06 -5.59 -12.66
C ASN A 69 -3.58 -5.52 -11.23
N LEU A 70 -2.84 -6.03 -10.26
CA LEU A 70 -3.23 -5.93 -8.85
C LEU A 70 -3.28 -4.47 -8.39
N CYS A 71 -2.27 -3.67 -8.73
CA CYS A 71 -2.25 -2.26 -8.36
C CYS A 71 -3.44 -1.48 -8.93
N LYS A 72 -3.84 -1.75 -10.17
CA LYS A 72 -4.98 -1.09 -10.83
C LYS A 72 -6.35 -1.68 -10.48
N ALA A 73 -6.41 -2.82 -9.80
CA ALA A 73 -7.67 -3.41 -9.41
C ALA A 73 -8.31 -2.61 -8.28
N ASP A 74 -9.63 -2.48 -8.34
CA ASP A 74 -10.49 -2.02 -7.26
C ASP A 74 -11.12 -3.29 -6.65
N THR A 75 -10.47 -3.86 -5.63
CA THR A 75 -10.81 -5.22 -5.16
C THR A 75 -12.03 -5.26 -4.26
N ASP A 76 -12.41 -4.15 -3.63
CA ASP A 76 -13.59 -4.04 -2.78
C ASP A 76 -14.74 -3.23 -3.40
N GLY A 77 -14.52 -2.63 -4.58
CA GLY A 77 -15.55 -2.01 -5.41
C GLY A 77 -15.96 -0.62 -4.95
N ASP A 78 -15.10 0.06 -4.20
CA ASP A 78 -15.39 1.38 -3.63
C ASP A 78 -15.09 2.55 -4.60
N GLY A 79 -14.54 2.25 -5.77
CA GLY A 79 -14.14 3.21 -6.79
C GLY A 79 -12.69 3.67 -6.68
N GLN A 80 -11.89 3.11 -5.76
CA GLN A 80 -10.46 3.31 -5.67
C GLN A 80 -9.69 2.03 -6.03
N THR A 81 -8.60 2.22 -6.77
CA THR A 81 -7.65 1.13 -7.02
C THR A 81 -6.78 0.89 -5.79
N ASN A 82 -6.31 -0.35 -5.64
CA ASN A 82 -5.38 -0.76 -4.59
C ASN A 82 -4.15 0.18 -4.52
N GLY A 83 -3.65 0.63 -5.67
CA GLY A 83 -2.56 1.58 -5.75
C GLY A 83 -2.89 2.96 -5.18
N GLN A 84 -4.11 3.47 -5.41
CA GLN A 84 -4.54 4.76 -4.82
C GLN A 84 -4.57 4.70 -3.30
N GLU A 85 -5.04 3.58 -2.76
CA GLU A 85 -5.15 3.35 -1.32
C GLU A 85 -3.80 3.09 -0.65
N LEU A 86 -2.94 2.31 -1.29
CA LEU A 86 -1.64 1.91 -0.75
C LEU A 86 -0.50 2.86 -1.13
N GLY A 87 -0.84 3.99 -1.75
CA GLY A 87 0.10 5.08 -2.00
C GLY A 87 0.97 4.92 -3.25
N ASP A 88 0.61 4.01 -4.14
CA ASP A 88 1.16 3.81 -5.47
C ASP A 88 0.10 4.06 -6.57
N PRO A 89 -0.46 5.27 -6.69
CA PRO A 89 -1.56 5.53 -7.62
C PRO A 89 -1.15 5.47 -9.09
N CYS A 90 0.15 5.42 -9.39
CA CYS A 90 0.67 5.29 -10.74
C CYS A 90 1.17 3.88 -11.07
N CYS A 91 1.09 2.93 -10.12
CA CYS A 91 1.55 1.57 -10.30
C CYS A 91 3.02 1.49 -10.74
N GLU A 92 3.87 2.29 -10.10
CA GLU A 92 5.30 2.41 -10.38
C GLU A 92 6.16 1.86 -9.25
N TRP A 93 5.55 1.52 -8.10
CA TRP A 93 6.28 1.00 -6.97
C TRP A 93 6.82 -0.39 -7.28
N THR A 94 8.06 -0.61 -6.87
CA THR A 94 8.72 -1.92 -6.87
C THR A 94 9.17 -2.25 -5.47
N GLU A 95 9.36 -3.54 -5.17
CA GLU A 95 9.79 -4.01 -3.85
C GLU A 95 10.96 -3.19 -3.29
N GLY A 96 10.83 -2.71 -2.05
CA GLY A 96 11.83 -1.90 -1.35
C GLY A 96 11.89 -0.42 -1.76
N ALA A 97 11.19 0.00 -2.82
CA ALA A 97 11.14 1.41 -3.22
C ALA A 97 10.31 2.25 -2.23
N GLN A 98 10.45 3.57 -2.28
CA GLN A 98 9.55 4.48 -1.56
C GLN A 98 8.25 4.66 -2.36
N PRO A 99 7.07 4.36 -1.78
CA PRO A 99 5.80 4.67 -2.44
C PRO A 99 5.64 6.17 -2.66
N ARG A 100 4.94 6.56 -3.73
CA ARG A 100 4.72 7.98 -4.07
C ARG A 100 4.01 8.73 -2.95
N TRP A 101 3.09 8.08 -2.26
CA TRP A 101 2.39 8.63 -1.11
C TRP A 101 2.55 7.72 0.10
N THR A 102 2.74 8.34 1.25
CA THR A 102 3.07 7.65 2.50
C THR A 102 2.14 8.01 3.66
N SER A 103 1.35 9.06 3.47
CA SER A 103 0.29 9.52 4.36
C SER A 103 -1.05 9.38 3.67
N GLY A 104 -2.16 9.29 4.41
CA GLY A 104 -3.50 9.13 3.82
C GLY A 104 -3.68 7.83 3.04
N VAL A 105 -2.93 6.79 3.40
CA VAL A 105 -3.12 5.43 2.89
C VAL A 105 -4.28 4.75 3.62
N SER A 106 -4.87 3.73 3.00
CA SER A 106 -6.03 3.02 3.54
C SER A 106 -5.96 1.52 3.34
N HIS A 107 -6.89 0.82 3.99
CA HIS A 107 -7.06 -0.61 3.82
C HIS A 107 -7.94 -0.88 2.58
N PRO A 108 -7.51 -1.72 1.61
CA PRO A 108 -8.26 -2.09 0.39
C PRO A 108 -9.54 -2.92 0.55
N ARG A 109 -10.19 -2.80 1.71
CA ARG A 109 -11.45 -3.47 2.07
C ARG A 109 -12.41 -2.50 2.78
N MET A 110 -12.02 -1.24 2.92
CA MET A 110 -12.72 -0.26 3.73
C MET A 110 -13.20 0.84 2.80
N PRO A 111 -14.51 0.91 2.50
CA PRO A 111 -15.02 1.88 1.55
C PRO A 111 -14.72 3.30 2.01
N GLN A 112 -14.06 4.08 1.16
CA GLN A 112 -13.64 5.44 1.47
C GLN A 112 -14.21 6.49 0.51
N ARG A 113 -14.21 7.74 1.00
CA ARG A 113 -14.59 8.94 0.23
C ARG A 113 -13.56 9.23 -0.89
N PRO A 114 -13.91 10.03 -1.91
CA PRO A 114 -13.25 10.00 -3.21
C PRO A 114 -11.73 10.29 -3.14
N PRO A 115 -10.95 9.70 -4.06
CA PRO A 115 -9.51 9.64 -3.96
C PRO A 115 -8.88 11.04 -4.03
N THR A 116 -8.13 11.40 -2.99
CA THR A 116 -7.21 12.56 -3.05
C THR A 116 -5.88 12.18 -3.72
N LYS A 117 -5.63 10.88 -3.94
CA LYS A 117 -4.37 10.31 -4.41
C LYS A 117 -4.48 9.81 -5.84
N VAL A 118 -4.72 10.72 -6.77
CA VAL A 118 -4.68 10.40 -8.20
C VAL A 118 -3.25 10.30 -8.71
N CYS A 119 -3.04 9.54 -9.78
CA CYS A 119 -1.77 9.56 -10.50
C CYS A 119 -1.55 10.96 -11.08
N GLY A 120 -0.50 11.64 -10.62
CA GLY A 120 -0.19 13.01 -11.04
C GLY A 120 1.16 13.46 -10.48
N PRO A 121 1.71 14.59 -10.98
CA PRO A 121 2.99 15.09 -10.49
C PRO A 121 2.92 15.29 -8.98
N THR A 122 3.95 14.83 -8.27
CA THR A 122 4.07 14.96 -6.81
C THR A 122 3.71 16.38 -6.38
N SER A 123 2.97 16.52 -5.27
CA SER A 123 2.35 17.79 -4.86
C SER A 123 3.35 18.97 -4.78
N THR A 124 4.65 18.68 -4.63
CA THR A 124 5.76 19.64 -4.72
C THR A 124 5.87 20.35 -6.08
N ALA A 125 5.61 19.65 -7.20
CA ALA A 125 5.69 20.22 -8.55
C ALA A 125 4.45 21.05 -8.94
N ARG A 126 3.30 20.78 -8.32
CA ARG A 126 2.03 21.48 -8.61
C ARG A 126 2.05 22.95 -8.15
N THR A 127 2.83 23.27 -7.12
CA THR A 127 2.95 24.63 -6.60
C THR A 127 3.62 25.59 -7.59
N SER A 128 4.59 25.14 -8.38
CA SER A 128 5.32 26.03 -9.31
C SER A 128 4.47 26.43 -10.54
N ARG A 129 3.81 25.47 -11.20
CA ARG A 129 2.98 25.75 -12.39
C ARG A 129 1.68 26.48 -12.08
N GLN A 130 1.00 26.17 -10.96
CA GLN A 130 -0.24 26.89 -10.61
C GLN A 130 0.04 28.33 -10.12
N LEU A 131 1.17 28.59 -9.43
CA LEU A 131 1.58 29.98 -9.14
C LEU A 131 1.93 30.76 -10.41
N GLN A 132 2.65 30.16 -11.36
CA GLN A 132 3.00 30.83 -12.62
C GLN A 132 1.75 31.16 -13.46
N HIS A 133 0.79 30.24 -13.61
CA HIS A 133 -0.46 30.54 -14.30
C HIS A 133 -1.33 31.59 -13.60
N ARG A 134 -1.34 31.63 -12.25
CA ARG A 134 -2.02 32.70 -11.49
C ARG A 134 -1.35 34.06 -11.68
N ARG A 135 -0.01 34.13 -11.69
CA ARG A 135 0.74 35.37 -11.96
C ARG A 135 0.49 35.91 -13.38
N LEU A 136 0.48 35.03 -14.39
CA LEU A 136 0.20 35.44 -15.78
C LEU A 136 -1.24 35.94 -16.00
N ARG A 137 -2.22 35.41 -15.25
CA ARG A 137 -3.61 35.91 -15.31
C ARG A 137 -3.78 37.26 -14.60
N ALA A 138 -3.03 37.52 -13.53
CA ALA A 138 -3.07 38.79 -12.80
C ALA A 138 -2.41 39.96 -13.57
N GLN A 139 -1.53 39.67 -14.53
CA GLN A 139 -0.85 40.67 -15.35
C GLN A 139 -1.58 40.99 -16.67
N ARG A 140 -2.73 40.36 -16.95
CA ARG A 140 -3.52 40.72 -18.14
C ARG A 140 -4.17 42.09 -17.92
N PRO A 141 -3.86 43.12 -18.72
CA PRO A 141 -4.53 44.41 -18.62
C PRO A 141 -6.02 44.21 -18.94
N GLN A 142 -6.89 44.72 -18.07
CA GLN A 142 -8.33 44.80 -18.32
C GLN A 142 -8.54 45.69 -19.54
N ARG A 143 -8.74 45.10 -20.73
CA ARG A 143 -9.14 45.84 -21.92
C ARG A 143 -10.51 46.45 -21.64
N ARG A 144 -10.54 47.73 -21.29
CA ARG A 144 -11.76 48.54 -21.15
C ARG A 144 -12.51 48.47 -22.47
N ARG A 145 -13.59 47.70 -22.48
CA ARG A 145 -14.49 47.53 -23.61
C ARG A 145 -15.35 48.80 -23.68
N TRP A 146 -14.90 49.79 -24.44
CA TRP A 146 -15.72 50.94 -24.80
C TRP A 146 -16.90 50.41 -25.63
N ARG A 147 -18.09 50.36 -25.01
CA ARG A 147 -19.36 50.22 -25.73
C ARG A 147 -19.75 51.62 -26.18
N ARG A 148 -19.89 51.78 -27.50
CA ARG A 148 -20.52 52.93 -28.14
C ARG A 148 -22.04 52.83 -27.96
#